data_AF-A0A6J0P184-F1
#
_entry.id   AF-A0A6J0P184-F1
#
_cell.length_a   1.000
_cell.length_b   1.000
_cell.length_c   1.000
_cell.angle_alpha   90.00
_cell.angle_beta   90.00
_cell.angle_gamma   90.00
#
_symmetry.space_group_name_H-M   'P 1'
#
loop_
_entity.id
_entity.type
_entity.pdbx_description
1 polymer ?
#
loop_
_entity_poly.entity_id
_entity_poly.type
_entity_poly.pdbx_seq_one_letter_code
_entity_poly.pdbx_strand_id
1 'polypeptide(L)'
;MGQDYSYTQPSESVYYGLGNSVDSVFSETEDLIRRDQAEISANNARAAAQYPPQPEVEFGFPQTCYCGRKPHLATSKSMNDLGRRYYTCESVDDGECHVWKWWDVALMEEMRARDVHVLQLAEKVDNLSLLTDYETEQKVIRLEKLVSDLGKEKSRFGNGFEGFVGVAVIVLVSICMLLMFK
;
A
#
# COMPACT_ATOMS: atom_id res chain seq x y z
N MET A 1 -15.59 12.97 -37.35
CA MET A 1 -14.25 12.38 -37.58
C MET A 1 -13.77 11.84 -36.25
N GLY A 2 -14.00 10.57 -35.96
CA GLY A 2 -13.47 9.89 -34.78
C GLY A 2 -12.34 8.99 -35.25
N GLN A 3 -11.14 9.17 -34.69
CA GLN A 3 -10.01 8.29 -35.01
C GLN A 3 -10.14 7.01 -34.20
N ASP A 4 -10.25 5.88 -34.89
CA ASP A 4 -10.19 4.54 -34.30
C ASP A 4 -8.75 4.28 -33.84
N TYR A 5 -8.54 4.26 -32.53
CA TYR A 5 -7.24 3.88 -31.96
C TYR A 5 -7.15 2.35 -31.93
N SER A 6 -6.50 1.78 -32.94
CA SER A 6 -6.12 0.37 -32.95
C SER A 6 -4.79 0.21 -32.21
N TYR A 7 -4.85 -0.31 -30.98
CA TYR A 7 -3.66 -0.65 -30.22
C TYR A 7 -3.08 -1.97 -30.74
N THR A 8 -1.91 -1.92 -31.37
CA THR A 8 -1.16 -3.13 -31.74
C THR A 8 -0.26 -3.50 -30.57
N GLN A 9 -0.64 -4.55 -29.84
CA GLN A 9 0.13 -5.10 -28.75
C GLN A 9 1.46 -5.65 -29.29
N PRO A 10 2.64 -5.21 -28.80
CA PRO A 10 3.90 -5.80 -29.22
C PRO A 10 3.94 -7.25 -28.72
N SER A 11 4.12 -8.19 -29.65
CA SER A 11 4.36 -9.59 -29.32
C SER A 11 5.65 -9.71 -28.52
N GLU A 12 5.54 -10.11 -27.25
CA GLU A 12 6.67 -10.48 -26.40
C GLU A 12 7.44 -11.64 -27.04
N SER A 13 8.56 -11.32 -27.69
CA SER A 13 9.59 -12.30 -28.02
C SER A 13 10.95 -11.63 -28.05
N VAL A 14 11.34 -11.03 -26.93
CA VAL A 14 12.75 -10.67 -26.71
C VAL A 14 13.37 -11.76 -25.85
N TYR A 15 13.92 -12.74 -26.56
CA TYR A 15 14.92 -13.67 -26.09
C TYR A 15 15.99 -12.90 -25.29
N TYR A 16 16.00 -13.06 -23.96
CA TYR A 16 17.04 -12.49 -23.10
C TYR A 16 18.37 -13.20 -23.37
N GLY A 17 19.04 -12.72 -24.41
CA GLY A 17 20.41 -13.04 -24.73
C GLY A 17 21.36 -12.17 -23.88
N LEU A 18 22.01 -12.85 -22.94
CA LEU A 18 23.45 -12.77 -22.67
C LEU A 18 24.03 -11.46 -22.09
N GLY A 19 24.78 -11.64 -21.00
CA GLY A 19 26.14 -11.10 -20.94
C GLY A 19 26.37 -9.93 -19.98
N ASN A 20 27.07 -10.24 -18.88
CA ASN A 20 28.05 -9.41 -18.20
C ASN A 20 27.85 -7.87 -18.24
N SER A 21 27.08 -7.32 -17.31
CA SER A 21 27.35 -6.02 -16.64
C SER A 21 26.15 -5.63 -15.76
N VAL A 22 26.14 -6.16 -14.53
CA VAL A 22 25.10 -5.88 -13.52
C VAL A 22 25.16 -4.46 -12.93
N ASP A 23 26.14 -3.65 -13.34
CA ASP A 23 26.43 -2.33 -12.77
C ASP A 23 25.72 -1.17 -13.49
N SER A 24 25.35 -1.35 -14.77
CA SER A 24 24.80 -0.27 -15.61
C SER A 24 23.27 -0.05 -15.46
N VAL A 25 22.52 -1.12 -15.19
CA VAL A 25 21.04 -1.09 -15.12
C VAL A 25 20.54 -0.48 -13.80
N PHE A 26 21.30 -0.67 -12.71
CA PHE A 26 21.00 -0.02 -11.42
C PHE A 26 21.19 1.50 -11.49
N SER A 27 22.18 1.99 -12.26
CA SER A 27 22.41 3.42 -12.45
C SER A 27 21.24 4.12 -13.17
N GLU A 28 20.70 3.50 -14.22
CA GLU A 28 19.62 4.09 -15.01
C GLU A 28 18.30 4.15 -14.24
N THR A 29 17.99 3.10 -13.48
CA THR A 29 16.79 3.05 -12.63
C THR A 29 16.88 4.03 -11.46
N GLU A 30 18.03 4.17 -10.81
CA GLU A 30 18.25 5.16 -9.76
C GLU A 30 18.18 6.60 -10.29
N ASP A 31 18.67 6.85 -11.50
CA ASP A 31 18.55 8.14 -12.19
C ASP A 31 17.09 8.52 -12.48
N LEU A 32 16.26 7.56 -12.86
CA LEU A 32 14.83 7.76 -13.10
C LEU A 32 14.09 8.09 -11.81
N ILE A 33 14.35 7.33 -10.73
CA ILE A 33 13.74 7.56 -9.40
C ILE A 33 14.11 8.96 -8.89
N ARG A 34 15.38 9.36 -9.01
CA ARG A 34 15.83 10.69 -8.56
C ARG A 34 15.14 11.83 -9.30
N ARG A 35 14.94 11.69 -10.62
CA ARG A 35 14.27 12.70 -11.43
C ARG A 35 12.80 12.83 -11.06
N ASP A 36 12.12 11.70 -10.88
CA ASP A 36 10.70 11.68 -10.48
C ASP A 36 10.50 12.33 -9.10
N GLN A 37 11.39 12.03 -8.14
CA GLN A 37 11.36 12.64 -6.81
C GLN A 37 11.61 14.16 -6.86
N ALA A 38 12.50 14.62 -7.74
CA ALA A 38 12.73 16.06 -7.95
C ALA A 38 11.50 16.74 -8.57
N GLU A 39 10.83 16.10 -9.52
CA GLU A 39 9.62 16.61 -10.16
C GLU A 39 8.44 16.68 -9.17
N ILE A 40 8.24 15.66 -8.35
CA ILE A 40 7.25 15.64 -7.26
C ILE A 40 7.55 16.77 -6.26
N SER A 41 8.82 16.97 -5.88
CA SER A 41 9.20 18.03 -4.94
C SER A 41 8.93 19.43 -5.51
N ALA A 42 9.22 19.64 -6.79
CA ALA A 42 8.96 20.89 -7.49
C ALA A 42 7.46 21.13 -7.69
N ASN A 43 6.70 20.08 -7.99
CA ASN A 43 5.26 20.16 -8.12
C ASN A 43 4.60 20.42 -6.76
N ASN A 44 5.02 19.76 -5.68
CA ASN A 44 4.55 20.03 -4.33
C ASN A 44 4.90 21.45 -3.86
N ALA A 45 6.07 21.97 -4.22
CA ALA A 45 6.45 23.36 -3.95
C ALA A 45 5.60 24.37 -4.76
N ARG A 46 5.20 24.02 -5.98
CA ARG A 46 4.28 24.83 -6.81
C ARG A 46 2.82 24.69 -6.37
N ALA A 47 2.43 23.52 -5.89
CA ALA A 47 1.10 23.16 -5.39
C ALA A 47 0.89 23.56 -3.93
N ALA A 48 1.95 23.99 -3.23
CA ALA A 48 1.88 24.82 -2.03
C ALA A 48 1.36 26.23 -2.37
N ALA A 49 0.30 26.29 -3.18
CA ALA A 49 -0.62 27.41 -3.22
C ALA A 49 -1.07 27.62 -1.78
N GLN A 50 -0.45 28.59 -1.13
CA GLN A 50 -0.79 29.02 0.20
C GLN A 50 -2.16 29.69 0.05
N TYR A 51 -3.20 28.87 0.08
CA TYR A 51 -4.56 29.37 0.08
C TYR A 51 -4.65 30.34 1.25
N PRO A 52 -5.11 31.58 1.04
CA PRO A 52 -5.40 32.47 2.14
C PRO A 52 -6.28 31.69 3.12
N PRO A 53 -6.05 31.81 4.45
CA PRO A 53 -6.88 31.13 5.44
C PRO A 53 -8.31 31.42 5.04
N GLN A 54 -9.04 30.35 4.71
CA GLN A 54 -10.44 30.52 4.33
C GLN A 54 -11.09 31.24 5.51
N PRO A 55 -11.93 32.27 5.27
CA PRO A 55 -12.69 32.87 6.36
C PRO A 55 -13.31 31.73 7.17
N GLU A 56 -13.43 31.90 8.49
CA GLU A 56 -14.06 30.91 9.38
C GLU A 56 -15.56 30.81 9.07
N VAL A 57 -15.90 30.42 7.85
CA VAL A 57 -17.22 29.94 7.51
C VAL A 57 -17.31 28.62 8.25
N GLU A 58 -18.25 28.50 9.19
CA GLU A 58 -18.55 27.25 9.88
C GLU A 58 -18.96 26.18 8.83
N PHE A 59 -17.95 25.51 8.27
CA PHE A 59 -18.09 24.36 7.40
C PHE A 59 -18.51 23.17 8.25
N GLY A 60 -19.44 22.38 7.72
CA GLY A 60 -20.00 21.23 8.40
C GLY A 60 -21.22 21.53 9.26
N PHE A 61 -21.41 20.76 10.33
CA PHE A 61 -22.60 20.86 11.16
C PHE A 61 -22.54 22.08 12.08
N PRO A 62 -23.52 23.00 12.03
CA PRO A 62 -23.56 24.14 12.95
C PRO A 62 -23.67 23.66 14.39
N GLN A 63 -22.72 24.05 15.25
CA GLN A 63 -22.71 23.65 16.66
C GLN A 63 -23.42 24.66 17.55
N THR A 64 -23.32 25.95 17.20
CA THR A 64 -23.85 27.07 17.99
C THR A 64 -24.46 28.10 17.04
N CYS A 65 -25.61 28.66 17.39
CA CYS A 65 -26.21 29.79 16.68
C CYS A 65 -25.47 31.09 17.05
N TYR A 66 -25.57 32.12 16.22
CA TYR A 66 -25.02 33.45 16.51
C TYR A 66 -25.54 34.08 17.81
N CYS A 67 -26.72 33.67 18.29
CA CYS A 67 -27.26 34.07 19.60
C CYS A 67 -26.72 33.25 20.79
N GLY A 68 -25.74 32.37 20.57
CA GLY A 68 -25.12 31.52 21.59
C GLY A 68 -25.90 30.27 21.98
N ARG A 69 -27.11 30.06 21.43
CA ARG A 69 -27.94 28.87 21.69
C ARG A 69 -27.65 27.74 20.71
N LYS A 70 -27.97 26.52 21.11
CA LYS A 70 -27.79 25.33 20.26
C LYS A 70 -28.84 25.31 19.14
N PRO A 71 -28.43 25.17 17.87
CA PRO A 71 -29.38 24.97 16.78
C PRO A 71 -30.05 23.60 16.86
N HIS A 72 -31.28 23.53 16.36
CA HIS A 72 -32.04 22.29 16.26
C HIS A 72 -32.41 21.99 14.81
N LEU A 73 -32.77 20.73 14.56
CA LEU A 73 -33.12 20.26 13.23
C LEU A 73 -34.64 20.38 13.01
N ALA A 74 -35.05 21.15 12.02
CA ALA A 74 -36.43 21.31 11.60
C ALA A 74 -36.68 20.62 10.26
N THR A 75 -37.92 20.25 10.02
CA THR A 75 -38.37 19.66 8.75
C THR A 75 -39.11 20.72 7.94
N SER A 76 -38.66 20.94 6.71
CA SER A 76 -39.28 21.85 5.75
C SER A 76 -40.67 21.35 5.36
N LYS A 77 -41.62 22.30 5.39
CA LYS A 77 -42.99 22.14 4.91
C LYS A 77 -43.22 22.88 3.59
N SER A 78 -42.15 23.42 2.99
CA SER A 78 -42.22 24.08 1.68
C SER A 78 -42.61 23.06 0.61
N MET A 79 -43.41 23.47 -0.36
CA MET A 79 -43.83 22.62 -1.48
C MET A 79 -42.63 22.05 -2.26
N ASN A 80 -41.55 22.82 -2.38
CA ASN A 80 -40.37 22.45 -3.16
C ASN A 80 -39.39 21.54 -2.39
N ASP A 81 -39.43 21.58 -1.06
CA ASP A 81 -38.47 20.90 -0.19
C ASP A 81 -39.19 20.09 0.91
N LEU A 82 -40.34 19.51 0.58
CA LEU A 82 -41.19 18.83 1.55
C LEU A 82 -40.43 17.67 2.22
N GLY A 83 -40.34 17.69 3.54
CA GLY A 83 -39.64 16.64 4.29
C GLY A 83 -38.11 16.83 4.38
N ARG A 84 -37.53 17.79 3.66
CA ARG A 84 -36.09 18.11 3.75
C ARG A 84 -35.78 18.75 5.11
N ARG A 85 -34.62 18.40 5.70
CA ARG A 85 -34.24 18.87 7.04
C ARG A 85 -33.23 20.01 6.98
N TYR A 86 -33.35 20.97 7.88
CA TYR A 86 -32.42 22.09 8.03
C TYR A 86 -32.19 22.44 9.50
N TYR A 87 -31.02 22.98 9.80
CA TYR A 87 -30.69 23.57 11.09
C TYR A 87 -31.29 24.96 11.19
N THR A 88 -31.89 25.26 12.35
CA THR A 88 -32.46 26.57 12.68
C THR A 88 -32.33 26.87 14.17
N CYS A 89 -32.53 28.12 14.56
CA CYS A 89 -32.65 28.54 15.96
C CYS A 89 -34.12 28.61 16.40
N GLU A 90 -34.37 28.49 17.70
CA GLU A 90 -35.68 28.65 18.32
C GLU A 90 -36.18 30.09 18.26
N SER A 91 -35.29 31.08 18.41
CA SER A 91 -35.65 32.51 18.35
C SER A 91 -35.41 33.14 16.99
N VAL A 92 -35.64 32.39 15.91
CA VAL A 92 -35.50 32.91 14.54
C VAL A 92 -36.41 34.12 14.26
N ASP A 93 -37.41 34.36 15.11
CA ASP A 93 -38.42 35.41 15.01
C ASP A 93 -38.07 36.70 15.78
N ASP A 94 -36.93 36.76 16.48
CA ASP A 94 -36.52 37.93 17.27
C ASP A 94 -35.97 39.10 16.43
N GLY A 95 -35.85 38.92 15.11
CA GLY A 95 -35.36 39.93 14.16
C GLY A 95 -33.83 39.97 14.02
N GLU A 96 -33.09 39.16 14.76
CA GLU A 96 -31.64 39.02 14.66
C GLU A 96 -31.24 37.95 13.62
N CYS A 97 -29.96 37.93 13.25
CA CYS A 97 -29.44 36.90 12.34
C CYS A 97 -29.25 35.58 13.10
N HIS A 98 -29.95 34.53 12.66
CA HIS A 98 -29.81 33.17 13.20
C HIS A 98 -29.27 32.20 12.17
N VAL A 99 -28.70 31.10 12.67
CA VAL A 99 -28.23 30.02 11.83
C VAL A 99 -29.38 29.41 11.04
N TRP A 100 -29.15 29.28 9.73
CA TRP A 100 -30.00 28.52 8.83
C TRP A 100 -29.10 27.74 7.86
N LYS A 101 -29.22 26.41 7.84
CA LYS A 101 -28.41 25.57 6.95
C LYS A 101 -29.09 24.25 6.64
N TRP A 102 -29.11 23.86 5.38
CA TRP A 102 -29.61 22.54 4.98
C TRP A 102 -28.76 21.41 5.59
N TRP A 103 -29.43 20.38 6.10
CA TRP A 103 -28.76 19.25 6.74
C TRP A 103 -27.88 18.47 5.76
N ASP A 104 -28.36 18.26 4.54
CA ASP A 104 -27.64 17.57 3.47
C ASP A 104 -26.40 18.36 3.03
N VAL A 105 -26.48 19.68 3.01
CA VAL A 105 -25.33 20.55 2.72
C VAL A 105 -24.29 20.45 3.84
N ALA A 106 -24.71 20.53 5.10
CA ALA A 106 -23.82 20.35 6.25
C ALA A 106 -23.15 18.97 6.26
N LEU A 107 -23.89 17.91 5.92
CA LEU A 107 -23.37 16.55 5.82
C LEU A 107 -22.35 16.41 4.69
N MET A 108 -22.64 16.96 3.50
CA MET A 108 -21.71 16.93 2.37
C MET A 108 -20.42 17.68 2.68
N GLU A 109 -20.49 18.80 3.37
CA GLU A 109 -19.30 19.55 3.81
C GLU A 109 -18.43 18.75 4.79
N GLU A 110 -19.05 18.03 5.74
CA GLU A 110 -18.36 17.14 6.67
C GLU A 110 -17.71 15.94 5.97
N MET A 111 -18.41 15.33 5.01
CA MET A 111 -17.85 14.24 4.21
C MET A 111 -16.67 14.72 3.38
N ARG A 112 -16.77 15.89 2.73
CA ARG A 112 -15.68 16.50 1.96
C ARG A 112 -14.45 16.80 2.83
N ALA A 113 -14.64 17.22 4.07
CA ALA A 113 -13.55 17.44 5.01
C ALA A 113 -12.87 16.11 5.44
N ARG A 114 -13.61 14.99 5.48
CA ARG A 114 -13.07 13.67 5.87
C ARG A 114 -12.48 12.86 4.71
N ASP A 115 -12.93 13.08 3.48
CA ASP A 115 -12.49 12.31 2.29
C ASP A 115 -10.98 12.41 2.04
N VAL A 116 -10.34 13.51 2.46
CA VAL A 116 -8.88 13.71 2.33
C VAL A 116 -8.07 12.69 3.15
N HIS A 117 -8.62 12.16 4.24
CA HIS A 117 -7.90 11.24 5.13
C HIS A 117 -8.08 9.76 4.74
N VAL A 118 -9.15 9.40 4.04
CA VAL A 118 -9.42 8.01 3.64
C VAL A 118 -8.52 7.58 2.47
N LEU A 119 -8.32 8.47 1.49
CA LEU A 119 -7.48 8.20 0.32
C LEU A 119 -5.99 8.07 0.69
N GLN A 120 -5.49 8.95 1.57
CA GLN A 120 -4.10 8.88 2.06
C GLN A 120 -3.83 7.65 2.93
N LEU A 121 -4.86 7.15 3.62
CA LEU A 121 -4.73 5.95 4.45
C LEU A 121 -4.71 4.68 3.59
N ALA A 122 -5.54 4.61 2.54
CA ALA A 122 -5.51 3.50 1.58
C ALA A 122 -4.16 3.39 0.87
N GLU A 123 -3.63 4.51 0.36
CA GLU A 123 -2.32 4.54 -0.31
C GLU A 123 -1.17 4.09 0.61
N LYS A 124 -1.20 4.46 1.89
CA LYS A 124 -0.19 4.02 2.86
C LYS A 124 -0.29 2.54 3.20
N VAL A 125 -1.51 1.99 3.24
CA VAL A 125 -1.73 0.56 3.48
C VAL A 125 -1.25 -0.26 2.29
N ASP A 126 -1.54 0.17 1.07
CA ASP A 126 -1.11 -0.52 -0.15
C ASP A 126 0.42 -0.51 -0.31
N ASN A 127 1.06 0.65 -0.06
CA ASN A 127 2.52 0.75 -0.07
C ASN A 127 3.18 -0.14 0.99
N LEU A 128 2.60 -0.19 2.21
CA LEU A 128 3.12 -1.05 3.26
C LEU A 128 2.99 -2.53 2.89
N SER A 129 1.85 -2.93 2.31
CA SER A 129 1.61 -4.30 1.85
C SER A 129 2.66 -4.73 0.82
N LEU A 130 2.95 -3.89 -0.16
CA LEU A 130 3.92 -4.17 -1.22
C LEU A 130 5.35 -4.33 -0.66
N LEU A 131 5.74 -3.50 0.31
CA LEU A 131 7.04 -3.63 0.99
C LEU A 131 7.15 -4.92 1.81
N THR A 132 6.09 -5.29 2.54
CA THR A 132 6.08 -6.56 3.30
C THR A 132 6.11 -7.78 2.39
N ASP A 133 5.42 -7.76 1.26
CA ASP A 133 5.45 -8.86 0.30
C ASP A 133 6.85 -9.03 -0.30
N TYR A 134 7.51 -7.93 -0.68
CA TYR A 134 8.89 -7.97 -1.14
C TYR A 134 9.87 -8.54 -0.10
N GLU A 135 9.74 -8.10 1.17
CA GLU A 135 10.60 -8.58 2.25
C GLU A 135 10.40 -10.07 2.54
N THR A 136 9.15 -10.55 2.49
CA THR A 136 8.83 -11.96 2.75
C THR A 136 9.34 -12.86 1.64
N GLU A 137 9.11 -12.50 0.36
CA GLU A 137 9.66 -13.21 -0.80
C GLU A 137 11.20 -13.30 -0.73
N GLN A 138 11.88 -12.20 -0.40
CA GLN A 138 13.34 -12.20 -0.27
C GLN A 138 13.83 -13.11 0.88
N LYS A 139 13.08 -13.19 1.99
CA LYS A 139 13.40 -14.09 3.10
C LYS A 139 13.17 -15.55 2.72
N VAL A 140 12.10 -15.85 1.98
CA VAL A 140 11.80 -17.21 1.48
C VAL A 140 12.90 -17.70 0.55
N ILE A 141 13.31 -16.91 -0.45
CA ILE A 141 14.40 -17.27 -1.37
C ILE A 141 15.71 -17.55 -0.62
N ARG A 142 16.04 -16.75 0.40
CA ARG A 142 17.22 -16.99 1.25
C ARG A 142 17.10 -18.29 2.04
N LEU A 143 15.93 -18.58 2.59
CA LEU A 143 15.69 -19.81 3.33
C LEU A 143 15.80 -21.04 2.43
N GLU A 144 15.20 -21.00 1.23
CA GLU A 144 15.27 -22.10 0.26
C GLU A 144 16.70 -22.40 -0.16
N LYS A 145 17.53 -21.37 -0.33
CA LYS A 145 18.95 -21.54 -0.61
C LYS A 145 19.67 -22.24 0.54
N LEU A 146 19.45 -21.81 1.79
CA LEU A 146 20.05 -22.44 2.96
C LEU A 146 19.60 -23.90 3.13
N VAL A 147 18.30 -24.18 2.93
CA VAL A 147 17.76 -25.55 2.99
C VAL A 147 18.37 -26.43 1.90
N SER A 148 18.54 -25.91 0.68
CA SER A 148 19.17 -26.62 -0.43
C SER A 148 20.63 -26.93 -0.15
N ASP A 149 21.38 -25.99 0.43
CA ASP A 149 22.79 -26.16 0.76
C ASP A 149 22.97 -27.16 1.92
N LEU A 150 22.13 -27.08 2.97
CA LEU A 150 22.05 -28.07 4.05
C LEU A 150 21.70 -29.47 3.54
N GLY A 151 20.78 -29.57 2.58
CA GLY A 151 20.41 -30.84 1.95
C GLY A 151 21.58 -31.48 1.19
N LYS A 152 22.36 -30.67 0.47
CA LYS A 152 23.58 -31.13 -0.24
C LYS A 152 24.70 -31.53 0.71
N GLU A 153 24.90 -30.80 1.80
CA GLU A 153 25.90 -31.15 2.81
C GLU A 153 25.53 -32.46 3.51
N LYS A 154 24.26 -32.61 3.89
CA LYS A 154 23.75 -33.82 4.54
C LYS A 154 23.87 -35.05 3.63
N SER A 155 23.56 -34.92 2.34
CA SER A 155 23.72 -36.04 1.38
C SER A 155 25.18 -36.41 1.18
N ARG A 156 26.08 -35.41 1.09
CA ARG A 156 27.53 -35.66 1.01
C ARG A 156 28.06 -36.39 2.25
N PHE A 157 27.59 -36.02 3.44
CA PHE A 157 27.96 -36.69 4.68
C PHE A 157 27.39 -38.12 4.77
N GLY A 158 26.12 -38.29 4.39
CA GLY A 158 25.46 -39.60 4.36
C GLY A 158 26.15 -40.60 3.43
N ASN A 159 26.43 -40.19 2.18
CA ASN A 159 27.11 -41.05 1.21
C ASN A 159 28.54 -41.44 1.66
N GLY A 160 29.26 -40.53 2.33
CA GLY A 160 30.58 -40.82 2.89
C GLY A 160 30.54 -41.80 4.06
N PHE A 161 29.55 -41.65 4.95
CA PHE A 161 29.36 -42.51 6.11
C PHE A 161 28.94 -43.93 5.71
N GLU A 162 28.02 -44.06 4.74
CA GLU A 162 27.57 -45.35 4.23
C GLU A 162 28.72 -46.15 3.62
N GLY A 163 29.61 -45.50 2.85
CA GLY A 163 30.83 -46.11 2.33
C GLY A 163 31.77 -46.58 3.45
N PHE A 164 32.01 -45.77 4.47
CA PHE A 164 32.87 -46.12 5.60
C PHE A 164 32.34 -47.32 6.40
N VAL A 165 31.03 -47.34 6.70
CA VAL A 165 30.39 -48.46 7.39
C VAL A 165 30.47 -49.74 6.55
N GLY A 166 30.24 -49.64 5.24
CA GLY A 166 30.38 -50.77 4.32
C GLY A 166 31.78 -51.38 4.35
N VAL A 167 32.84 -50.56 4.28
CA VAL A 167 34.23 -51.03 4.37
C VAL A 167 34.52 -51.67 5.73
N ALA A 168 34.08 -51.06 6.84
CA ALA A 168 34.31 -51.59 8.18
C ALA A 168 33.70 -53.00 8.37
N VAL A 169 32.47 -53.22 7.86
CA VAL A 169 31.80 -54.54 7.93
C VAL A 169 32.56 -55.58 7.12
N ILE A 170 33.03 -55.24 5.91
CA ILE A 170 33.82 -56.16 5.06
C ILE A 170 35.11 -56.57 5.75
N VAL A 171 35.82 -55.61 6.37
CA VAL A 171 37.05 -55.88 7.12
C VAL A 171 36.78 -56.83 8.28
N LEU A 172 35.74 -56.58 9.09
CA LEU A 172 35.37 -57.47 10.20
C LEU A 172 35.06 -58.90 9.73
N VAL A 173 34.28 -59.06 8.65
CA VAL A 173 33.99 -60.38 8.08
C VAL A 173 35.27 -61.08 7.62
N SER A 174 36.16 -60.37 6.94
CA SER A 174 37.42 -60.95 6.46
C SER A 174 38.33 -61.43 7.61
N ILE A 175 38.40 -60.68 8.71
CA ILE A 175 39.14 -61.06 9.92
C ILE A 175 38.50 -62.30 10.56
N CYS A 176 37.18 -62.33 10.72
CA CYS A 176 36.48 -63.50 11.26
C CYS A 176 36.74 -64.76 10.42
N MET A 177 36.72 -64.64 9.09
CA MET A 177 37.04 -65.76 8.20
C MET A 177 38.48 -66.23 8.41
N LEU A 178 39.47 -65.33 8.47
CA LEU A 178 40.87 -65.69 8.73
C LEU A 178 41.08 -66.40 10.07
N LEU A 179 40.33 -66.02 11.10
CA LEU A 179 40.37 -66.67 12.42
C LEU A 179 39.73 -68.06 12.41
N MET A 180 38.73 -68.30 11.56
CA MET A 180 38.09 -69.62 11.44
C MET A 180 38.92 -70.64 10.64
N PHE A 181 39.83 -70.18 9.77
CA PHE A 181 40.71 -71.03 8.96
C PHE A 181 42.05 -71.39 9.62
N LYS A 182 42.26 -71.00 10.88
CA LYS A 182 43.51 -71.22 11.63
C LYS A 182 43.30 -72.10 12.85
#